data_AF-A0A7S4VN55-F1
#
_entry.id   AF-A0A7S4VN55-F1
#
_cell.length_a   1.000
_cell.length_b   1.000
_cell.length_c   1.000
_cell.angle_alpha   90.00
_cell.angle_beta   90.00
_cell.angle_gamma   90.00
#
_symmetry.space_group_name_H-M   'P 1'
#
loop_
_entity.id
_entity.type
_entity.pdbx_description
1 polymer ?
#
loop_
_entity_poly.entity_id
_entity_poly.type
_entity_poly.pdbx_seq_one_letter_code
_entity_poly.pdbx_strand_id
1 'polypeptide(L)'
;LVGEPGPRGAAPRGGSAGGPPGAPLAPRGLGCTARSPAVATTSEVAGDELRGLEELLQHLTTARDAVGDAMAFCIEKADRHAAPFAKALIGALEEPDLRTDVVLARLFLISDVLYNSNACTRRASRYHTLFQDLLPDASERLGRQWFQCLEQGRLERRRAETALRCVLRAWQDWAVFPPLFCRGLEALLFTPVVVVDSLEALGSEALRHKIARWCSPAEAARLPYAARLRGVSGPSPSPAECRARLCHYEYYWHDAEVEEPGHAPPAEAAGARREGPLEGSDVSSADEEDGIDGESLSDSDEAVNVLGGEEEGLTDSRALDVRPSPLRMGLRPFGDGGDAPEPKRLRTTDGAGH
;
A
#
# COMPACT_ATOMS: atom_id res chain seq x y z
N LEU A 1 -7.93 -67.96 27.53
CA LEU A 1 -7.42 -69.08 26.73
C LEU A 1 -6.72 -68.47 25.51
N VAL A 2 -5.42 -68.16 25.64
CA VAL A 2 -4.25 -68.79 24.96
C VAL A 2 -4.23 -68.46 23.45
N GLY A 3 -3.20 -67.87 22.83
CA GLY A 3 -1.87 -67.45 23.27
C GLY A 3 -1.05 -66.85 22.09
N GLU A 4 -0.16 -65.90 22.44
CA GLU A 4 1.24 -65.63 22.01
C GLU A 4 1.90 -66.55 20.92
N PRO A 5 2.95 -66.13 20.17
CA PRO A 5 4.14 -65.47 20.76
C PRO A 5 4.96 -64.43 19.93
N GLY A 6 5.50 -63.44 20.65
CA GLY A 6 6.94 -63.38 21.03
C GLY A 6 8.07 -63.04 20.03
N PRO A 7 9.25 -62.60 20.55
CA PRO A 7 10.05 -61.46 20.05
C PRO A 7 11.55 -61.79 19.79
N ARG A 8 12.39 -60.75 19.55
CA ARG A 8 13.86 -60.58 19.84
C ARG A 8 14.54 -59.75 18.72
N GLY A 9 15.55 -58.91 18.92
CA GLY A 9 16.38 -58.56 20.07
C GLY A 9 17.70 -57.91 19.58
N ALA A 10 18.08 -56.80 20.21
CA ALA A 10 19.41 -56.29 20.55
C ALA A 10 20.66 -56.46 19.63
N ALA A 11 21.34 -55.32 19.40
CA ALA A 11 22.80 -55.16 19.15
C ALA A 11 23.65 -55.72 20.36
N PRO A 12 25.01 -55.84 20.36
CA PRO A 12 26.01 -54.83 19.92
C PRO A 12 27.46 -55.28 19.53
N ARG A 13 28.27 -54.27 19.10
CA ARG A 13 29.72 -53.97 19.39
C ARG A 13 30.92 -54.88 18.98
N GLY A 14 31.95 -54.19 18.45
CA GLY A 14 33.41 -54.41 18.66
C GLY A 14 34.18 -54.90 17.43
N GLY A 15 35.03 -54.10 16.76
CA GLY A 15 36.48 -53.86 17.05
C GLY A 15 37.34 -54.78 16.16
N SER A 16 38.55 -54.50 15.63
CA SER A 16 39.52 -53.39 15.61
C SER A 16 40.64 -53.77 14.60
N ALA A 17 41.37 -52.77 14.09
CA ALA A 17 42.80 -52.75 13.69
C ALA A 17 43.32 -53.44 12.40
N GLY A 18 44.13 -52.66 11.65
CA GLY A 18 45.14 -53.14 10.68
C GLY A 18 45.62 -52.05 9.71
N GLY A 19 46.78 -51.41 10.00
CA GLY A 19 47.44 -50.40 9.15
C GLY A 19 48.56 -50.96 8.23
N PRO A 20 49.46 -50.12 7.66
CA PRO A 20 49.65 -49.89 6.20
C PRO A 20 51.04 -50.39 5.69
N PRO A 21 51.61 -50.07 4.48
CA PRO A 21 52.01 -48.71 4.00
C PRO A 21 52.04 -48.48 2.46
N GLY A 22 52.33 -47.25 2.00
CA GLY A 22 52.82 -46.97 0.64
C GLY A 22 52.56 -45.57 0.06
N ALA A 23 53.55 -44.69 0.09
CA ALA A 23 53.60 -43.41 -0.65
C ALA A 23 54.07 -43.63 -2.12
N PRO A 24 53.86 -42.67 -3.06
CA PRO A 24 54.92 -41.68 -3.32
C PRO A 24 54.48 -40.27 -3.81
N LEU A 25 55.32 -39.29 -3.41
CA LEU A 25 55.87 -38.09 -4.08
C LEU A 25 55.12 -37.31 -5.20
N ALA A 26 55.18 -35.97 -5.06
CA ALA A 26 54.61 -34.88 -5.87
C ALA A 26 55.23 -34.68 -7.27
N PRO A 27 54.68 -33.73 -8.07
CA PRO A 27 55.43 -32.49 -8.25
C PRO A 27 54.62 -31.18 -8.15
N ARG A 28 55.34 -30.13 -7.79
CA ARG A 28 54.91 -28.73 -7.68
C ARG A 28 54.66 -28.12 -9.05
N GLY A 29 53.45 -27.61 -9.27
CA GLY A 29 53.12 -26.68 -10.36
C GLY A 29 52.68 -25.34 -9.78
N LEU A 30 53.49 -24.31 -10.00
CA LEU A 30 53.11 -22.91 -9.84
C LEU A 30 52.01 -22.60 -10.87
N GLY A 31 50.77 -22.46 -10.39
CA GLY A 31 49.65 -21.98 -11.18
C GLY A 31 49.03 -20.80 -10.45
N CYS A 32 49.31 -19.59 -10.93
CA CYS A 32 48.60 -18.38 -10.54
C CYS A 32 47.11 -18.56 -10.85
N THR A 33 46.29 -18.87 -9.84
CA THR A 33 44.84 -18.76 -9.97
C THR A 33 44.46 -17.30 -9.79
N ALA A 34 44.55 -16.56 -10.89
CA ALA A 34 43.75 -15.36 -11.06
C ALA A 34 42.29 -15.76 -10.84
N ARG A 35 41.75 -15.36 -9.69
CA ARG A 35 40.36 -15.54 -9.32
C ARG A 35 39.54 -14.71 -10.31
N SER A 36 39.09 -15.36 -11.39
CA SER A 36 38.09 -14.76 -12.30
C SER A 36 36.89 -14.34 -11.46
N PRO A 37 36.32 -13.13 -11.67
CA PRO A 37 35.10 -12.77 -11.00
C PRO A 37 34.01 -13.74 -11.46
N ALA A 38 33.49 -14.52 -10.52
CA ALA A 38 32.35 -15.39 -10.78
C ALA A 38 31.21 -14.51 -11.29
N VAL A 39 30.76 -14.74 -12.52
CA VAL A 39 29.55 -14.12 -13.05
C VAL A 39 28.40 -14.69 -12.22
N ALA A 40 27.93 -13.91 -11.24
CA ALA A 40 26.81 -14.29 -10.40
C ALA A 40 25.62 -14.66 -11.29
N THR A 41 25.01 -15.79 -11.00
CA THR A 41 23.82 -16.22 -11.73
C THR A 41 22.68 -15.22 -11.47
N THR A 42 21.76 -15.04 -12.42
CA THR A 42 20.65 -14.09 -12.28
C THR A 42 19.78 -14.36 -11.05
N SER A 43 19.78 -15.60 -10.55
CA SER A 43 19.09 -16.00 -9.31
C SER A 43 19.83 -15.56 -8.04
N GLU A 44 21.16 -15.55 -8.03
CA GLU A 44 21.96 -15.11 -6.87
C GLU A 44 21.83 -13.60 -6.70
N VAL A 45 21.93 -12.85 -7.81
CA VAL A 45 21.73 -11.39 -7.80
C VAL A 45 20.34 -11.02 -7.30
N ALA A 46 19.31 -11.77 -7.71
CA ALA A 46 17.94 -11.56 -7.22
C ALA A 46 17.79 -11.80 -5.71
N GLY A 47 18.51 -12.78 -5.17
CA GLY A 47 18.53 -13.05 -3.73
C GLY A 47 19.24 -11.94 -2.95
N ASP A 48 20.34 -11.41 -3.47
CA ASP A 48 21.10 -10.35 -2.81
C ASP A 48 20.35 -9.01 -2.82
N GLU A 49 19.66 -8.67 -3.90
CA GLU A 49 18.82 -7.46 -3.96
C GLU A 49 17.62 -7.55 -3.00
N LEU A 50 17.01 -8.73 -2.84
CA LEU A 50 15.95 -8.96 -1.87
C LEU A 50 16.47 -8.82 -0.43
N ARG A 51 17.62 -9.41 -0.13
CA ARG A 51 18.28 -9.29 1.18
C ARG A 51 18.61 -7.84 1.50
N GLY A 52 19.07 -7.08 0.52
CA GLY A 52 19.31 -5.64 0.67
C GLY A 52 18.03 -4.86 1.01
N LEU A 53 16.89 -5.22 0.42
CA LEU A 53 15.60 -4.62 0.81
C LEU A 53 15.21 -4.99 2.25
N GLU A 54 15.37 -6.24 2.65
CA GLU A 54 15.09 -6.70 4.02
C GLU A 54 15.97 -5.98 5.05
N GLU A 55 17.25 -5.76 4.74
CA GLU A 55 18.17 -4.99 5.58
C GLU A 55 17.73 -3.52 5.70
N LEU A 56 17.27 -2.89 4.60
CA LEU A 56 16.70 -1.55 4.63
C LEU A 56 15.44 -1.50 5.51
N LEU A 57 14.56 -2.50 5.41
CA LEU A 57 13.33 -2.61 6.19
C LEU A 57 13.57 -2.79 7.70
N GLN A 58 14.67 -3.40 8.10
CA GLN A 58 15.04 -3.56 9.52
C GLN A 58 15.44 -2.23 10.18
N HIS A 59 15.99 -1.29 9.40
CA HIS A 59 16.49 -0.01 9.89
C HIS A 59 15.60 1.17 9.47
N LEU A 60 14.46 0.89 8.84
CA LEU A 60 13.58 1.90 8.31
C LEU A 60 12.93 2.72 9.44
N THR A 61 12.93 4.04 9.28
CA THR A 61 12.25 4.96 10.20
C THR A 61 11.23 5.78 9.42
N THR A 62 10.37 6.52 10.13
CA THR A 62 9.43 7.47 9.50
C THR A 62 10.11 8.74 8.96
N ALA A 63 11.44 8.84 9.07
CA ALA A 63 12.19 9.98 8.53
C ALA A 63 12.10 9.99 7.00
N ARG A 64 11.87 11.18 6.44
CA ARG A 64 11.65 11.38 5.01
C ARG A 64 12.79 10.83 4.15
N ASP A 65 14.03 11.10 4.53
CA ASP A 65 15.21 10.66 3.77
C ASP A 65 15.33 9.13 3.78
N ALA A 66 15.06 8.49 4.92
CA ALA A 66 15.09 7.02 5.04
C ALA A 66 14.03 6.34 4.16
N VAL A 67 12.78 6.86 4.18
CA VAL A 67 11.71 6.38 3.30
C VAL A 67 12.03 6.64 1.83
N GLY A 68 12.61 7.81 1.52
CA GLY A 68 13.02 8.20 0.19
C GLY A 68 14.08 7.28 -0.42
N ASP A 69 15.13 6.99 0.34
CA ASP A 69 16.22 6.11 -0.10
C ASP A 69 15.72 4.68 -0.34
N ALA A 70 14.87 4.16 0.56
CA ALA A 70 14.26 2.84 0.39
C ALA A 70 13.28 2.79 -0.79
N MET A 71 12.52 3.86 -1.04
CA MET A 71 11.64 3.96 -2.21
C MET A 71 12.46 3.99 -3.50
N ALA A 72 13.51 4.81 -3.56
CA ALA A 72 14.39 4.89 -4.73
C ALA A 72 15.00 3.51 -5.05
N PHE A 73 15.46 2.79 -4.03
CA PHE A 73 15.96 1.42 -4.17
C PHE A 73 14.94 0.49 -4.85
N CYS A 74 13.66 0.56 -4.44
CA CYS A 74 12.58 -0.23 -5.02
C CYS A 74 12.30 0.16 -6.49
N ILE A 75 12.19 1.46 -6.76
CA ILE A 75 11.84 1.97 -8.10
C ILE A 75 12.95 1.68 -9.12
N GLU A 76 14.22 1.84 -8.76
CA GLU A 76 15.36 1.56 -9.64
C GLU A 76 15.42 0.10 -10.12
N LYS A 77 14.98 -0.84 -9.27
CA LYS A 77 15.05 -2.29 -9.51
C LYS A 77 13.70 -2.89 -9.96
N ALA A 78 12.69 -2.05 -10.17
CA ALA A 78 11.31 -2.49 -10.42
C ALA A 78 11.15 -3.43 -11.63
N ASP A 79 11.93 -3.23 -12.70
CA ASP A 79 11.84 -4.05 -13.94
C ASP A 79 12.04 -5.55 -13.67
N ARG A 80 12.91 -5.87 -12.73
CA ARG A 80 13.31 -7.24 -12.41
C ARG A 80 12.70 -7.73 -11.10
N HIS A 81 12.50 -6.84 -10.13
CA HIS A 81 12.21 -7.21 -8.74
C HIS A 81 10.89 -6.67 -8.18
N ALA A 82 10.01 -6.07 -8.99
CA ALA A 82 8.72 -5.55 -8.47
C ALA A 82 7.90 -6.61 -7.71
N ALA A 83 7.79 -7.84 -8.24
CA ALA A 83 7.02 -8.92 -7.61
C ALA A 83 7.62 -9.41 -6.27
N PRO A 84 8.90 -9.82 -6.19
CA PRO A 84 9.49 -10.21 -4.91
C PRO A 84 9.53 -9.04 -3.92
N PHE A 85 9.78 -7.80 -4.35
CA PHE A 85 9.79 -6.64 -3.46
C PHE A 85 8.41 -6.32 -2.93
N ALA A 86 7.35 -6.35 -3.75
CA ALA A 86 5.99 -6.15 -3.27
C ALA A 86 5.61 -7.19 -2.20
N LYS A 87 5.98 -8.46 -2.41
CA LYS A 87 5.78 -9.52 -1.42
C LYS A 87 6.57 -9.29 -0.13
N ALA A 88 7.83 -8.85 -0.22
CA ALA A 88 8.65 -8.54 0.95
C ALA A 88 8.12 -7.34 1.74
N LEU A 89 7.71 -6.28 1.05
CA LEU A 89 7.11 -5.09 1.67
C LEU A 89 5.81 -5.43 2.40
N ILE A 90 4.94 -6.24 1.79
CA ILE A 90 3.70 -6.71 2.42
C ILE A 90 4.01 -7.69 3.55
N GLY A 91 4.90 -8.66 3.35
CA GLY A 91 5.32 -9.61 4.39
C GLY A 91 5.90 -8.92 5.61
N ALA A 92 6.62 -7.81 5.42
CA ALA A 92 7.12 -6.99 6.51
C ALA A 92 5.98 -6.31 7.30
N LEU A 93 4.81 -6.00 6.72
CA LEU A 93 3.68 -5.52 7.52
C LEU A 93 3.05 -6.63 8.38
N GLU A 94 3.33 -7.89 8.09
CA GLU A 94 2.73 -9.07 8.73
C GLU A 94 3.65 -9.71 9.78
N GLU A 95 4.82 -9.11 10.02
CA GLU A 95 5.67 -9.51 11.12
C GLU A 95 4.93 -9.30 12.46
N PRO A 96 5.05 -10.25 13.41
CA PRO A 96 4.41 -10.11 14.72
C PRO A 96 5.09 -9.02 15.56
N ASP A 97 4.36 -8.49 16.54
CA ASP A 97 4.87 -7.59 17.58
C ASP A 97 5.57 -6.32 17.06
N LEU A 98 5.14 -5.83 15.90
CA LEU A 98 5.66 -4.58 15.35
C LEU A 98 5.23 -3.38 16.18
N ARG A 99 6.20 -2.50 16.44
CA ARG A 99 5.93 -1.18 16.99
C ARG A 99 5.21 -0.31 15.95
N THR A 100 4.36 0.60 16.43
CA THR A 100 3.59 1.54 15.60
C THR A 100 4.47 2.34 14.64
N ASP A 101 5.64 2.82 15.07
CA ASP A 101 6.56 3.57 14.21
C ASP A 101 7.12 2.75 13.06
N VAL A 102 7.37 1.45 13.27
CA VAL A 102 7.84 0.53 12.23
C VAL A 102 6.74 0.24 11.22
N VAL A 103 5.51 -0.02 11.69
CA VAL A 103 4.35 -0.23 10.81
C VAL A 103 4.12 1.01 9.93
N LEU A 104 4.13 2.20 10.52
CA LEU A 104 3.94 3.45 9.77
C LEU A 104 5.07 3.71 8.78
N ALA A 105 6.33 3.45 9.16
CA ALA A 105 7.46 3.60 8.24
C ALA A 105 7.33 2.68 7.02
N ARG A 106 6.97 1.41 7.23
CA ARG A 106 6.77 0.42 6.16
C ARG A 106 5.58 0.79 5.26
N LEU A 107 4.49 1.28 5.86
CA LEU A 107 3.33 1.75 5.09
C LEU A 107 3.64 3.01 4.28
N PHE A 108 4.40 3.96 4.83
CA PHE A 108 4.86 5.14 4.09
C PHE A 108 5.75 4.77 2.92
N LEU A 109 6.64 3.79 3.08
CA LEU A 109 7.42 3.24 1.98
C LEU A 109 6.54 2.64 0.88
N ILE A 110 5.55 1.81 1.23
CA ILE A 110 4.59 1.26 0.25
C ILE A 110 3.83 2.37 -0.47
N SER A 111 3.39 3.39 0.26
CA SER A 111 2.70 4.55 -0.29
C SER A 111 3.57 5.34 -1.28
N ASP A 112 4.83 5.58 -0.94
CA ASP A 112 5.77 6.31 -1.79
C ASP A 112 6.17 5.49 -3.03
N VAL A 113 6.32 4.17 -2.91
CA VAL A 113 6.51 3.27 -4.05
C VAL A 113 5.29 3.31 -4.97
N LEU A 114 4.07 3.21 -4.43
CA LEU A 114 2.83 3.29 -5.21
C LEU A 114 2.73 4.61 -5.97
N TYR A 115 2.94 5.75 -5.29
CA TYR A 115 2.87 7.07 -5.91
C TYR A 115 3.90 7.24 -7.04
N ASN A 116 5.17 6.89 -6.77
CA ASN A 116 6.25 7.10 -7.73
C ASN A 116 6.25 6.06 -8.86
N SER A 117 5.59 4.92 -8.68
CA SER A 117 5.45 3.91 -9.73
C SER A 117 4.70 4.41 -10.96
N ASN A 118 3.85 5.43 -10.80
CA ASN A 118 3.10 6.09 -11.88
C ASN A 118 3.96 7.09 -12.69
N ALA A 119 4.99 7.67 -12.07
CA ALA A 119 5.86 8.65 -12.74
C ALA A 119 6.94 7.99 -13.62
N CYS A 120 7.24 6.71 -13.39
CA CYS A 120 8.28 5.98 -14.12
C CYS A 120 7.72 5.12 -15.27
N THR A 121 8.44 5.08 -16.40
CA THR A 121 8.08 4.33 -17.62
C THR A 121 7.70 2.88 -17.35
N ARG A 122 6.46 2.45 -17.69
CA ARG A 122 5.88 1.09 -17.90
C ARG A 122 6.25 -0.12 -17.01
N ARG A 123 7.28 -0.04 -16.17
CA ARG A 123 7.92 -1.15 -15.46
C ARG A 123 7.59 -1.11 -13.97
N ALA A 124 7.63 0.08 -13.37
CA ALA A 124 7.23 0.28 -11.99
C ALA A 124 5.70 0.18 -11.79
N SER A 125 4.90 0.47 -12.82
CA SER A 125 3.43 0.36 -12.78
C SER A 125 2.93 -1.03 -12.37
N ARG A 126 3.76 -2.07 -12.48
CA ARG A 126 3.46 -3.42 -12.00
C ARG A 126 3.26 -3.48 -10.49
N TYR A 127 3.86 -2.57 -9.71
CA TYR A 127 3.62 -2.47 -8.27
C TYR A 127 2.15 -2.25 -7.95
N HIS A 128 1.44 -1.43 -8.73
CA HIS A 128 0.03 -1.14 -8.52
C HIS A 128 -0.82 -2.41 -8.48
N THR A 129 -0.74 -3.24 -9.52
CA THR A 129 -1.49 -4.50 -9.60
C THR A 129 -1.08 -5.47 -8.49
N LEU A 130 0.22 -5.56 -8.20
CA LEU A 130 0.72 -6.44 -7.14
C LEU A 130 0.20 -6.03 -5.76
N PHE A 131 0.25 -4.74 -5.42
CA PHE A 131 -0.28 -4.25 -4.16
C PHE A 131 -1.80 -4.34 -4.10
N GLN A 132 -2.51 -4.07 -5.20
CA GLN A 132 -3.96 -4.25 -5.26
C GLN A 132 -4.38 -5.69 -4.91
N ASP A 133 -3.61 -6.68 -5.36
CA ASP A 133 -3.86 -8.10 -5.08
C ASP A 133 -3.50 -8.51 -3.64
N LEU A 134 -2.47 -7.89 -3.05
CA LEU A 134 -1.91 -8.28 -1.74
C LEU A 134 -2.50 -7.50 -0.54
N LEU A 135 -2.88 -6.24 -0.75
CA LEU A 135 -3.31 -5.33 0.32
C LEU A 135 -4.56 -5.80 1.09
N PRO A 136 -5.59 -6.43 0.48
CA PRO A 136 -6.77 -6.86 1.24
C PRO A 136 -6.42 -7.84 2.37
N ASP A 137 -5.63 -8.87 2.06
CA ASP A 137 -5.24 -9.87 3.06
C ASP A 137 -4.27 -9.31 4.10
N ALA A 138 -3.34 -8.46 3.65
CA ALA A 138 -2.41 -7.76 4.53
C ALA A 138 -3.14 -6.81 5.50
N SER A 139 -4.18 -6.12 5.02
CA SER A 139 -5.00 -5.20 5.81
C SER A 139 -5.76 -5.93 6.91
N GLU A 140 -6.39 -7.07 6.59
CA GLU A 140 -7.08 -7.89 7.60
C GLU A 140 -6.08 -8.42 8.65
N ARG A 141 -4.92 -8.92 8.22
CA ARG A 141 -3.88 -9.43 9.12
C ARG A 141 -3.31 -8.33 10.01
N LEU A 142 -2.91 -7.21 9.43
CA LEU A 142 -2.37 -6.06 10.14
C LEU A 142 -3.40 -5.49 11.14
N GLY A 143 -4.65 -5.39 10.72
CA GLY A 143 -5.76 -4.99 11.58
C GLY A 143 -5.90 -5.90 12.81
N ARG A 144 -5.92 -7.21 12.58
CA ARG A 144 -6.06 -8.22 13.64
C ARG A 144 -4.85 -8.29 14.58
N GLN A 145 -3.64 -8.30 14.04
CA GLN A 145 -2.42 -8.59 14.79
C GLN A 145 -1.82 -7.37 15.49
N TRP A 146 -1.96 -6.19 14.88
CA TRP A 146 -1.38 -4.97 15.41
C TRP A 146 -2.45 -3.97 15.85
N PHE A 147 -3.39 -3.59 14.97
CA PHE A 147 -4.32 -2.49 15.29
C PHE A 147 -5.22 -2.81 16.48
N GLN A 148 -5.76 -4.04 16.59
CA GLN A 148 -6.56 -4.44 17.76
C GLN A 148 -5.74 -4.56 19.04
N CYS A 149 -4.43 -4.83 18.97
CA CYS A 149 -3.58 -4.86 20.16
C CYS A 149 -3.34 -3.47 20.77
N LEU A 150 -3.58 -2.39 20.01
CA LEU A 150 -3.47 -1.01 20.49
C LEU A 150 -4.60 -0.57 21.43
N GLU A 151 -5.56 -1.44 21.76
CA GLU A 151 -6.72 -1.12 22.63
C GLU A 151 -6.34 -0.52 23.99
N GLN A 152 -5.18 -0.90 24.55
CA GLN A 152 -4.70 -0.40 25.83
C GLN A 152 -4.14 1.04 25.74
N GLY A 153 -3.78 1.50 24.55
CA GLY A 153 -3.18 2.81 24.30
C GLY A 153 -4.07 3.71 23.46
N ARG A 154 -5.11 4.34 24.04
CA ARG A 154 -6.05 5.21 23.31
C ARG A 154 -5.37 6.26 22.43
N LEU A 155 -4.31 6.90 22.92
CA LEU A 155 -3.57 7.92 22.17
C LEU A 155 -2.82 7.30 20.98
N GLU A 156 -2.13 6.18 21.21
CA GLU A 156 -1.38 5.48 20.18
C GLU A 156 -2.30 4.94 19.09
N ARG A 157 -3.43 4.32 19.48
CA ARG A 157 -4.47 3.87 18.54
C ARG A 157 -5.00 5.01 17.69
N ARG A 158 -5.35 6.16 18.30
CA ARG A 158 -5.81 7.34 17.54
C ARG A 158 -4.76 7.87 16.57
N ARG A 159 -3.48 7.88 16.97
CA ARG A 159 -2.37 8.28 16.10
C ARG A 159 -2.21 7.34 14.91
N ALA A 160 -2.23 6.03 15.15
CA ALA A 160 -2.19 5.01 14.12
C ALA A 160 -3.38 5.12 13.15
N GLU A 161 -4.59 5.23 13.69
CA GLU A 161 -5.83 5.37 12.93
C GLU A 161 -5.82 6.62 12.03
N THR A 162 -5.40 7.76 12.58
CA THR A 162 -5.26 9.01 11.81
C THR A 162 -4.26 8.84 10.68
N ALA A 163 -3.08 8.25 10.95
CA ALA A 163 -2.06 8.03 9.93
C ALA A 163 -2.53 7.06 8.82
N LEU A 164 -3.19 5.96 9.19
CA LEU A 164 -3.76 5.00 8.24
C LEU A 164 -4.82 5.64 7.35
N ARG A 165 -5.76 6.41 7.92
CA ARG A 165 -6.75 7.16 7.13
C ARG A 165 -6.09 8.19 6.22
N CYS A 166 -5.05 8.88 6.68
CA CYS A 166 -4.29 9.80 5.83
C CYS A 166 -3.66 9.08 4.62
N VAL A 167 -3.08 7.89 4.81
CA VAL A 167 -2.52 7.09 3.69
C VAL A 167 -3.63 6.63 2.74
N LEU A 168 -4.73 6.09 3.24
CA LEU A 168 -5.86 5.63 2.41
C LEU A 168 -6.50 6.78 1.63
N ARG A 169 -6.60 7.97 2.25
CA ARG A 169 -7.08 9.20 1.58
C ARG A 169 -6.10 9.64 0.50
N ALA A 170 -4.80 9.63 0.78
CA ALA A 170 -3.78 9.97 -0.21
C ALA A 170 -3.83 9.06 -1.43
N TRP A 171 -4.06 7.76 -1.24
CA TRP A 171 -4.25 6.82 -2.35
C TRP A 171 -5.49 7.13 -3.20
N GLN A 172 -6.53 7.72 -2.61
CA GLN A 172 -7.71 8.18 -3.35
C GLN A 172 -7.42 9.49 -4.09
N ASP A 173 -6.85 10.47 -3.39
CA ASP A 173 -6.55 11.81 -3.92
C ASP A 173 -5.58 11.75 -5.11
N TRP A 174 -4.61 10.82 -5.08
CA TRP A 174 -3.67 10.60 -6.18
C TRP A 174 -4.17 9.61 -7.24
N ALA A 175 -5.42 9.15 -7.12
CA ALA A 175 -6.00 8.12 -7.96
C ALA A 175 -5.12 6.85 -8.06
N VAL A 176 -4.41 6.51 -6.97
CA VAL A 176 -3.73 5.22 -6.86
C VAL A 176 -4.78 4.14 -6.81
N PHE A 177 -5.77 4.21 -5.92
CA PHE A 177 -6.86 3.24 -5.88
C PHE A 177 -8.24 3.91 -5.92
N PRO A 178 -9.26 3.24 -6.47
CA PRO A 178 -10.63 3.73 -6.44
C PRO A 178 -11.15 3.91 -4.99
N PRO A 179 -12.06 4.86 -4.72
CA PRO A 179 -12.60 5.09 -3.38
C PRO A 179 -13.22 3.84 -2.73
N LEU A 180 -13.97 3.03 -3.50
CA LEU A 180 -14.55 1.79 -2.99
C LEU A 180 -13.50 0.80 -2.52
N PHE A 181 -12.35 0.74 -3.18
CA PHE A 181 -11.24 -0.14 -2.82
C PHE A 181 -10.62 0.30 -1.48
N CYS A 182 -10.33 1.59 -1.33
CA CYS A 182 -9.80 2.14 -0.07
C CYS A 182 -10.77 1.96 1.10
N ARG A 183 -12.09 2.12 0.88
CA ARG A 183 -13.11 1.88 1.90
C ARG A 183 -13.10 0.43 2.42
N GLY A 184 -12.78 -0.55 1.59
CA GLY A 184 -12.69 -1.94 2.07
C GLY A 184 -11.41 -2.26 2.79
N LEU A 185 -10.27 -1.68 2.36
CA LEU A 185 -9.04 -1.78 3.15
C LEU A 185 -9.25 -1.17 4.54
N GLU A 186 -9.92 -0.03 4.63
CA GLU A 186 -10.28 0.61 5.91
C GLU A 186 -11.11 -0.32 6.80
N ALA A 187 -12.16 -0.91 6.26
CA ALA A 187 -13.02 -1.85 6.99
C ALA A 187 -12.23 -3.06 7.51
N LEU A 188 -11.29 -3.61 6.71
CA LEU A 188 -10.46 -4.74 7.11
C LEU A 188 -9.39 -4.36 8.15
N LEU A 189 -8.86 -3.14 8.11
CA LEU A 189 -7.85 -2.65 9.06
C LEU A 189 -8.43 -2.40 10.45
N PHE A 190 -9.59 -1.73 10.52
CA PHE A 190 -10.05 -1.15 11.78
C PHE A 190 -10.98 -2.05 12.58
N THR A 191 -11.63 -3.02 11.93
CA THR A 191 -12.57 -3.92 12.59
C THR A 191 -12.31 -5.36 12.14
N PRO A 192 -12.25 -6.33 13.06
CA PRO A 192 -12.04 -7.72 12.69
C PRO A 192 -13.24 -8.25 11.89
N VAL A 193 -12.96 -9.01 10.83
CA VAL A 193 -14.00 -9.70 10.04
C VAL A 193 -14.70 -10.72 10.92
N VAL A 194 -16.00 -10.54 11.08
CA VAL A 194 -16.91 -11.43 11.83
C VAL A 194 -17.73 -12.30 10.87
N VAL A 195 -18.18 -13.46 11.34
CA VAL A 195 -19.04 -14.35 10.56
C VAL A 195 -20.43 -13.74 10.38
N VAL A 196 -21.05 -14.03 9.23
CA VAL A 196 -22.34 -13.46 8.81
C VAL A 196 -23.42 -13.65 9.88
N ASP A 197 -23.55 -14.85 10.45
CA ASP A 197 -24.56 -15.16 11.47
C ASP A 197 -24.46 -14.26 12.71
N SER A 198 -23.23 -13.84 13.07
CA SER A 198 -23.00 -12.91 14.18
C SER A 198 -23.39 -11.47 13.82
N LEU A 199 -23.20 -11.07 12.56
CA LEU A 199 -23.54 -9.72 12.08
C LEU A 199 -25.05 -9.50 11.97
N GLU A 200 -25.80 -10.51 11.54
CA GLU A 200 -27.26 -10.40 11.36
C GLU A 200 -28.00 -10.08 12.68
N ALA A 201 -27.48 -10.56 13.81
CA ALA A 201 -28.07 -10.34 15.13
C ALA A 201 -27.86 -8.91 15.67
N LEU A 202 -26.80 -8.22 15.23
CA LEU A 202 -26.36 -6.94 15.80
C LEU A 202 -26.91 -5.70 15.10
N GLY A 203 -27.49 -5.85 13.90
CA GLY A 203 -27.80 -4.73 13.00
C GLY A 203 -29.27 -4.29 12.92
N SER A 204 -29.47 -3.08 12.38
CA SER A 204 -30.76 -2.52 11.96
C SER A 204 -31.41 -3.32 10.82
N GLU A 205 -32.71 -3.13 10.57
CA GLU A 205 -33.41 -3.77 9.45
C GLU A 205 -32.79 -3.44 8.09
N ALA A 206 -32.36 -2.19 7.90
CA ALA A 206 -31.69 -1.75 6.67
C ALA A 206 -30.34 -2.46 6.46
N LEU A 207 -29.54 -2.62 7.53
CA LEU A 207 -28.30 -3.37 7.46
C LEU A 207 -28.53 -4.85 7.16
N ARG A 208 -29.53 -5.47 7.80
CA ARG A 208 -29.90 -6.86 7.52
C ARG A 208 -30.26 -7.07 6.05
N HIS A 209 -30.97 -6.11 5.44
CA HIS A 209 -31.29 -6.17 4.01
C HIS A 209 -30.02 -6.12 3.13
N LYS A 210 -29.07 -5.22 3.44
CA LYS A 210 -27.77 -5.13 2.75
C LYS A 210 -26.98 -6.44 2.86
N ILE A 211 -26.90 -7.02 4.06
CA ILE A 211 -26.22 -8.30 4.32
C ILE A 211 -26.91 -9.46 3.57
N ALA A 212 -28.24 -9.54 3.63
CA ALA A 212 -29.02 -10.59 2.98
C ALA A 212 -28.80 -10.64 1.45
N ARG A 213 -28.56 -9.48 0.82
CA ARG A 213 -28.21 -9.41 -0.62
C ARG A 213 -26.97 -10.24 -0.94
N TRP A 214 -25.91 -10.13 -0.14
CA TRP A 214 -24.66 -10.87 -0.34
C TRP A 214 -24.80 -12.37 0.00
N CYS A 215 -25.78 -12.73 0.82
CA CYS A 215 -26.12 -14.12 1.14
C CYS A 215 -27.02 -14.79 0.09
N SER A 216 -27.63 -14.02 -0.80
CA SER A 216 -28.51 -14.56 -1.84
C SER A 216 -27.77 -15.47 -2.82
N PRO A 217 -28.32 -16.66 -3.16
CA PRO A 217 -27.78 -17.51 -4.21
C PRO A 217 -27.63 -16.80 -5.57
N ALA A 218 -28.48 -15.81 -5.85
CA ALA A 218 -28.45 -15.06 -7.09
C ALA A 218 -27.18 -14.21 -7.27
N GLU A 219 -26.59 -13.74 -6.17
CA GLU A 219 -25.38 -12.91 -6.19
C GLU A 219 -24.09 -13.74 -6.08
N ALA A 220 -24.19 -15.07 -5.86
CA ALA A 220 -23.03 -15.93 -5.59
C ALA A 220 -21.93 -15.86 -6.66
N ALA A 221 -22.31 -15.75 -7.94
CA ALA A 221 -21.37 -15.63 -9.05
C ALA A 221 -20.68 -14.25 -9.13
N ARG A 222 -21.27 -13.22 -8.54
CA ARG A 222 -20.77 -11.83 -8.58
C ARG A 222 -19.91 -11.48 -7.36
N LEU A 223 -19.91 -12.32 -6.31
CA LEU A 223 -19.15 -12.08 -5.08
C LEU A 223 -17.67 -11.79 -5.31
N PRO A 224 -16.91 -12.57 -6.11
CA PRO A 224 -15.48 -12.29 -6.28
C PRO A 224 -15.23 -10.93 -6.95
N TYR A 225 -16.06 -10.57 -7.93
CA TYR A 225 -15.97 -9.27 -8.59
C TYR A 225 -16.30 -8.13 -7.61
N ALA A 226 -17.41 -8.24 -6.89
CA ALA A 226 -17.85 -7.22 -5.93
C ALA A 226 -16.83 -7.04 -4.79
N ALA A 227 -16.25 -8.12 -4.30
CA ALA A 227 -15.24 -8.12 -3.25
C ALA A 227 -13.94 -7.44 -3.71
N ARG A 228 -13.48 -7.75 -4.93
CA ARG A 228 -12.29 -7.11 -5.51
C ARG A 228 -12.51 -5.61 -5.78
N LEU A 229 -13.69 -5.24 -6.29
CA LEU A 229 -14.03 -3.83 -6.53
C LEU A 229 -13.99 -3.01 -5.24
N ARG A 230 -14.45 -3.60 -4.14
CA ARG A 230 -14.46 -2.98 -2.81
C ARG A 230 -13.13 -3.14 -2.05
N GLY A 231 -12.10 -3.75 -2.63
CA GLY A 231 -10.81 -3.93 -1.95
C GLY A 231 -10.86 -4.84 -0.73
N VAL A 232 -11.88 -5.69 -0.65
CA VAL A 232 -11.99 -6.68 0.44
C VAL A 232 -11.49 -8.06 0.02
N SER A 233 -10.93 -8.20 -1.18
CA SER A 233 -10.37 -9.49 -1.60
C SER A 233 -9.29 -9.38 -2.66
N GLY A 234 -8.34 -10.30 -2.60
CA GLY A 234 -7.30 -10.52 -3.60
C GLY A 234 -7.80 -11.31 -4.82
N PRO A 235 -6.89 -11.95 -5.58
CA PRO A 235 -7.20 -12.51 -6.89
C PRO A 235 -7.95 -13.86 -6.86
N SER A 236 -7.82 -14.67 -5.81
CA SER A 236 -8.36 -16.03 -5.76
C SER A 236 -9.07 -16.39 -4.43
N PRO A 237 -10.07 -15.60 -3.99
CA PRO A 237 -10.82 -15.90 -2.78
C PRO A 237 -11.83 -17.01 -2.95
N SER A 238 -12.18 -17.67 -1.85
CA SER A 238 -13.37 -18.53 -1.84
C SER A 238 -14.65 -17.68 -1.88
N PRO A 239 -15.77 -18.17 -2.46
CA PRO A 239 -17.05 -17.45 -2.39
C PRO A 239 -17.54 -17.21 -0.96
N ALA A 240 -17.19 -18.10 -0.02
CA ALA A 240 -17.53 -17.94 1.39
C ALA A 240 -16.77 -16.77 2.03
N GLU A 241 -15.48 -16.65 1.74
CA GLU A 241 -14.63 -15.55 2.20
C GLU A 241 -15.08 -14.20 1.61
N CYS A 242 -15.37 -14.16 0.30
CA CYS A 242 -15.92 -12.96 -0.33
C CYS A 242 -17.19 -12.49 0.38
N ARG A 243 -18.10 -13.43 0.68
CA ARG A 243 -19.35 -13.14 1.38
C ARG A 243 -19.09 -12.58 2.77
N ALA A 244 -18.27 -13.25 3.58
CA ALA A 244 -17.95 -12.80 4.92
C ALA A 244 -17.38 -11.37 4.92
N ARG A 245 -16.42 -11.10 4.03
CA ARG A 245 -15.80 -9.78 3.94
C ARG A 245 -16.71 -8.70 3.30
N LEU A 246 -17.62 -9.06 2.41
CA LEU A 246 -18.65 -8.13 1.88
C LEU A 246 -19.68 -7.79 2.95
N CYS A 247 -20.15 -8.76 3.73
CA CYS A 247 -21.05 -8.49 4.86
C CYS A 247 -20.35 -7.62 5.93
N HIS A 248 -19.06 -7.87 6.18
CA HIS A 248 -18.23 -7.04 7.05
C HIS A 248 -18.11 -5.60 6.54
N TYR A 249 -17.90 -5.41 5.23
CA TYR A 249 -17.88 -4.09 4.61
C TYR A 249 -19.19 -3.33 4.84
N GLU A 250 -20.34 -3.97 4.63
CA GLU A 250 -21.65 -3.34 4.87
C GLU A 250 -21.83 -2.99 6.34
N TYR A 251 -21.42 -3.87 7.25
CA TYR A 251 -21.48 -3.63 8.69
C TYR A 251 -20.64 -2.41 9.10
N TYR A 252 -19.38 -2.37 8.68
CA TYR A 252 -18.44 -1.31 9.03
C TYR A 252 -18.92 0.08 8.58
N TRP A 253 -19.43 0.17 7.35
CA TRP A 253 -19.88 1.45 6.78
C TRP A 253 -21.34 1.79 7.07
N HIS A 254 -22.10 0.90 7.74
CA HIS A 254 -23.50 1.16 8.03
C HIS A 254 -23.69 2.39 8.93
N ASP A 255 -22.97 2.44 10.05
CA ASP A 255 -23.12 3.51 11.04
C ASP A 255 -22.55 4.84 10.51
N ALA A 256 -21.44 4.77 9.78
CA ALA A 256 -20.82 5.93 9.14
C ALA A 256 -21.71 6.58 8.07
N GLU A 257 -22.59 5.82 7.40
CA GLU A 257 -23.56 6.34 6.43
C GLU A 257 -24.83 6.91 7.09
N VAL A 258 -25.13 6.48 8.33
CA VAL A 258 -26.29 6.98 9.10
C VAL A 258 -25.96 8.31 9.79
N GLU A 259 -24.70 8.53 10.17
CA GLU A 259 -24.24 9.78 10.81
C GLU A 259 -24.00 10.94 9.82
N GLU A 260 -23.80 10.67 8.51
CA GLU A 260 -23.54 11.67 7.47
C GLU A 260 -24.69 11.75 6.43
N PRO A 261 -25.76 12.54 6.69
CA PRO A 261 -26.85 12.73 5.75
C PRO A 261 -26.40 13.67 4.61
N GLY A 262 -25.68 13.15 3.61
CA GLY A 262 -25.27 13.94 2.45
C GLY A 262 -24.52 13.20 1.34
N HIS A 263 -23.98 12.01 1.58
CA HIS A 263 -23.23 11.27 0.56
C HIS A 263 -24.07 10.15 -0.05
N ALA A 264 -24.86 10.50 -1.08
CA ALA A 264 -25.52 9.48 -1.90
C ALA A 264 -24.46 8.51 -2.47
N PRO A 265 -24.67 7.18 -2.40
CA PRO A 265 -23.72 6.25 -2.96
C PRO A 265 -23.63 6.48 -4.48
N PRO A 266 -22.43 6.40 -5.09
CA PRO A 266 -22.33 6.38 -6.55
C PRO A 266 -23.09 5.15 -7.03
N ALA A 267 -24.18 5.39 -7.76
CA ALA A 267 -25.00 4.34 -8.30
C ALA A 267 -24.10 3.35 -9.06
N GLU A 268 -24.10 2.08 -8.63
CA GLU A 268 -23.55 0.99 -9.42
C GLU A 268 -24.36 0.97 -10.72
N ALA A 269 -23.81 1.61 -11.76
CA ALA A 269 -24.45 1.71 -13.07
C ALA A 269 -24.69 0.29 -13.60
N ALA A 270 -25.94 -0.14 -13.51
CA ALA A 270 -26.42 -1.35 -14.13
C ALA A 270 -26.25 -1.20 -15.65
N GLY A 271 -25.35 -2.01 -16.21
CA GLY A 271 -25.30 -2.44 -17.61
C GLY A 271 -25.69 -1.40 -18.66
N ALA A 272 -24.70 -0.65 -19.16
CA ALA A 272 -24.82 0.03 -20.44
C ALA A 272 -25.15 -0.99 -21.54
N ARG A 273 -26.42 -1.02 -21.95
CA ARG A 273 -26.85 -1.68 -23.19
C ARG A 273 -26.30 -0.86 -24.35
N ARG A 274 -25.64 -1.56 -25.27
CA ARG A 274 -25.16 -1.04 -26.56
C ARG A 274 -26.27 -0.35 -27.33
N GLU A 275 -25.96 0.84 -27.82
CA GLU A 275 -26.70 1.59 -28.83
C GLU A 275 -26.80 0.82 -30.15
N GLY A 276 -27.93 0.96 -30.82
CA GLY A 276 -28.09 0.74 -32.25
C GLY A 276 -28.52 2.07 -32.90
N PRO A 277 -28.03 2.42 -34.10
CA PRO A 277 -28.27 3.72 -34.70
C PRO A 277 -29.54 3.71 -35.54
N LEU A 278 -30.39 4.73 -35.39
CA LEU A 278 -31.39 5.07 -36.40
C LEU A 278 -31.37 6.58 -36.66
N GLU A 279 -31.19 6.87 -37.94
CA GLU A 279 -31.19 8.16 -38.61
C GLU A 279 -32.54 8.88 -38.52
N GLY A 280 -32.49 10.21 -38.71
CA GLY A 280 -33.59 10.96 -39.33
C GLY A 280 -33.89 12.30 -38.68
N SER A 281 -33.46 13.39 -39.36
CA SER A 281 -34.21 14.63 -39.69
C SER A 281 -35.23 15.18 -38.68
N ASP A 282 -35.40 16.48 -38.42
CA ASP A 282 -35.04 17.69 -39.13
C ASP A 282 -35.46 18.89 -38.24
N VAL A 283 -34.81 20.02 -38.48
CA VAL A 283 -35.16 21.43 -38.21
C VAL A 283 -36.47 21.81 -37.47
N SER A 284 -36.36 22.69 -36.47
CA SER A 284 -36.92 24.06 -36.58
C SER A 284 -36.43 24.98 -35.46
N SER A 285 -36.30 26.24 -35.87
CA SER A 285 -35.72 27.43 -35.24
C SER A 285 -36.79 28.29 -34.55
N ALA A 286 -36.28 29.32 -33.84
CA ALA A 286 -36.96 30.53 -33.33
C ALA A 286 -37.85 30.30 -32.11
N ASP A 287 -37.96 31.19 -31.13
CA ASP A 287 -37.30 32.41 -30.67
C ASP A 287 -37.90 32.61 -29.25
N GLU A 288 -37.20 33.28 -28.33
CA GLU A 288 -37.78 34.22 -27.35
C GLU A 288 -36.73 34.57 -26.28
N GLU A 289 -36.28 35.81 -26.34
CA GLU A 289 -35.60 36.53 -25.27
C GLU A 289 -36.63 37.04 -24.25
N ASP A 290 -36.33 36.89 -22.98
CA ASP A 290 -36.70 37.75 -21.85
C ASP A 290 -35.62 37.46 -20.79
N GLY A 291 -34.91 38.38 -20.15
CA GLY A 291 -35.30 39.71 -19.68
C GLY A 291 -34.97 39.81 -18.18
N ILE A 292 -33.68 40.01 -17.88
CA ILE A 292 -33.08 40.76 -16.74
C ILE A 292 -33.75 40.74 -15.34
N ASP A 293 -32.99 40.30 -14.33
CA ASP A 293 -32.78 40.92 -12.98
C ASP A 293 -31.90 39.94 -12.15
N GLY A 294 -30.82 40.31 -11.43
CA GLY A 294 -30.41 41.65 -11.06
C GLY A 294 -30.27 41.95 -9.57
N GLU A 295 -30.05 41.02 -8.62
CA GLU A 295 -29.69 41.41 -7.24
C GLU A 295 -28.51 40.66 -6.58
N SER A 296 -27.70 41.47 -5.90
CA SER A 296 -26.52 41.17 -5.10
C SER A 296 -26.80 41.60 -3.67
N LEU A 297 -26.66 40.71 -2.69
CA LEU A 297 -26.63 40.99 -1.25
C LEU A 297 -25.82 39.86 -0.59
N SER A 298 -24.98 40.01 0.42
CA SER A 298 -24.28 41.13 1.06
C SER A 298 -23.40 40.44 2.12
N ASP A 299 -22.15 40.91 2.27
CA ASP A 299 -21.30 40.59 3.43
C ASP A 299 -22.02 40.90 4.74
N SER A 300 -21.85 40.05 5.75
CA SER A 300 -21.97 40.43 7.15
C SER A 300 -21.07 39.54 8.00
N ASP A 301 -19.96 40.15 8.40
CA ASP A 301 -19.16 39.79 9.57
C ASP A 301 -20.03 39.75 10.82
N GLU A 302 -19.86 38.72 11.65
CA GLU A 302 -20.17 38.82 13.07
C GLU A 302 -19.07 38.18 13.90
N ALA A 303 -18.24 39.07 14.47
CA ALA A 303 -17.25 38.76 15.47
C ALA A 303 -17.94 38.62 16.83
N VAL A 304 -17.67 37.53 17.54
CA VAL A 304 -17.93 37.41 18.98
C VAL A 304 -16.63 37.00 19.68
N ASN A 305 -15.99 38.00 20.29
CA ASN A 305 -15.04 37.81 21.38
C ASN A 305 -15.84 37.65 22.68
N VAL A 306 -15.39 36.76 23.59
CA VAL A 306 -15.37 36.96 25.05
C VAL A 306 -14.76 35.73 25.75
N LEU A 307 -13.59 35.98 26.38
CA LEU A 307 -12.98 35.38 27.59
C LEU A 307 -12.63 33.87 27.56
N GLY A 308 -11.40 33.44 27.79
CA GLY A 308 -10.44 33.89 28.80
C GLY A 308 -10.25 32.75 29.81
N GLY A 309 -9.23 31.92 29.60
CA GLY A 309 -8.90 30.79 30.45
C GLY A 309 -7.48 30.30 30.18
N GLU A 310 -6.55 30.80 30.99
CA GLU A 310 -5.15 30.43 31.03
C GLU A 310 -5.01 29.01 31.61
N GLU A 311 -4.33 28.11 30.92
CA GLU A 311 -3.53 27.05 31.57
C GLU A 311 -2.27 26.81 30.75
N GLU A 312 -1.14 27.25 31.32
CA GLU A 312 0.20 26.85 30.90
C GLU A 312 0.46 25.40 31.32
N GLY A 313 0.89 24.58 30.35
CA GLY A 313 1.30 23.20 30.56
C GLY A 313 2.30 22.77 29.49
N LEU A 314 3.52 23.31 29.58
CA LEU A 314 4.67 22.92 28.79
C LEU A 314 5.12 21.50 29.16
N THR A 315 5.06 20.54 28.23
CA THR A 315 6.22 19.71 27.83
C THR A 315 5.88 18.73 26.69
N ASP A 316 6.55 18.99 25.57
CA ASP A 316 7.08 18.03 24.60
C ASP A 316 6.17 16.90 24.07
N SER A 317 5.44 17.21 23.01
CA SER A 317 5.06 16.24 22.00
C SER A 317 5.34 16.86 20.65
N ARG A 318 6.53 16.60 20.11
CA ARG A 318 6.82 16.68 18.68
C ARG A 318 5.61 16.16 17.90
N ALA A 319 4.80 17.08 17.40
CA ALA A 319 3.81 16.80 16.39
C ALA A 319 4.59 16.20 15.23
N LEU A 320 4.44 14.89 15.03
CA LEU A 320 4.80 14.28 13.76
C LEU A 320 3.98 15.05 12.73
N ASP A 321 4.66 15.78 11.85
CA ASP A 321 4.10 16.40 10.67
C ASP A 321 3.49 15.26 9.85
N VAL A 322 2.21 14.95 10.11
CA VAL A 322 1.45 13.90 9.44
C VAL A 322 1.22 14.38 8.01
N ARG A 323 2.24 14.23 7.18
CA ARG A 323 2.14 14.56 5.76
C ARG A 323 2.14 13.29 4.93
N PRO A 324 1.03 13.01 4.22
CA PRO A 324 1.07 12.24 3.00
C PRO A 324 1.52 13.19 1.89
N SER A 325 2.79 13.63 1.90
CA SER A 325 3.38 14.35 0.77
C SER A 325 4.49 13.46 0.22
N PRO A 326 4.23 12.74 -0.88
CA PRO A 326 5.12 11.72 -1.36
C PRO A 326 6.40 12.39 -1.85
N LEU A 327 7.54 11.73 -1.66
CA LEU A 327 8.78 12.17 -2.27
C LEU A 327 8.68 11.99 -3.78
N ARG A 328 8.43 13.08 -4.51
CA ARG A 328 8.44 13.06 -5.97
C ARG A 328 9.89 12.89 -6.43
N MET A 329 10.19 11.78 -7.12
CA MET A 329 11.48 11.60 -7.79
C MET A 329 11.67 12.75 -8.81
N GLY A 330 12.65 13.63 -8.54
CA GLY A 330 13.16 14.61 -9.50
C GLY A 330 12.65 16.04 -9.38
N LEU A 331 13.00 16.74 -8.30
CA LEU A 331 13.56 18.09 -8.34
C LEU A 331 14.52 18.23 -7.16
N ARG A 332 15.76 17.73 -7.32
CA ARG A 332 16.86 18.36 -6.59
C ARG A 332 16.96 19.78 -7.17
N PRO A 333 16.89 20.87 -6.38
CA PRO A 333 17.41 22.13 -6.88
C PRO A 333 18.89 21.84 -7.18
N PHE A 334 19.26 21.97 -8.45
CA PHE A 334 20.66 22.07 -8.81
C PHE A 334 21.28 23.08 -7.86
N GLY A 335 22.33 22.66 -7.15
CA GLY A 335 23.09 23.54 -6.28
C GLY A 335 23.52 24.76 -7.09
N ASP A 336 23.03 25.92 -6.68
CA ASP A 336 23.60 27.18 -7.11
C ASP A 336 24.94 27.32 -6.40
N GLY A 337 26.00 27.01 -7.13
CA GLY A 337 27.35 26.89 -6.62
C GLY A 337 28.31 26.50 -7.72
N GLY A 338 28.61 27.44 -8.63
CA GLY A 338 29.74 27.31 -9.53
C GLY A 338 29.66 28.16 -10.79
N ASP A 339 30.35 29.31 -10.75
CA ASP A 339 30.95 30.05 -11.87
C ASP A 339 30.09 30.34 -13.11
N ALA A 340 29.56 31.56 -13.15
CA ALA A 340 29.25 32.22 -14.42
C ALA A 340 30.57 32.55 -15.17
N PRO A 341 30.77 32.10 -16.42
CA PRO A 341 31.85 32.62 -17.23
C PRO A 341 31.49 34.04 -17.72
N GLU A 342 32.34 35.02 -17.38
CA GLU A 342 32.27 36.39 -17.89
C GLU A 342 32.11 36.43 -19.43
N PRO A 343 31.22 37.28 -19.98
CA PRO A 343 31.20 37.53 -21.40
C PRO A 343 32.45 38.31 -21.82
N LYS A 344 33.29 37.68 -22.64
CA LYS A 344 34.45 38.27 -23.32
C LYS A 344 34.06 39.60 -23.98
N ARG A 345 34.60 40.70 -23.45
CA ARG A 345 34.61 42.01 -24.12
C ARG A 345 35.36 41.87 -25.44
N LEU A 346 34.64 42.01 -26.56
CA LEU A 346 35.22 42.23 -27.87
C LEU A 346 36.02 43.55 -27.85
N ARG A 347 37.34 43.43 -28.04
CA ARG A 347 38.22 44.56 -28.38
C ARG A 347 37.78 45.09 -29.74
N THR A 348 37.23 46.29 -29.76
CA THR A 348 37.23 47.15 -30.95
C THR A 348 38.65 47.64 -31.17
N THR A 349 39.25 47.24 -32.29
CA THR A 349 40.47 47.83 -32.82
C THR A 349 40.14 49.16 -33.49
N ASP A 350 40.68 50.25 -32.97
CA ASP A 350 40.84 51.49 -33.72
C ASP A 350 41.84 51.29 -34.86
N GLY A 351 41.58 51.90 -36.03
CA GLY A 351 42.54 51.88 -37.12
C GLY A 351 42.11 52.45 -38.47
N ALA A 352 41.97 53.78 -38.53
CA ALA A 352 42.41 54.68 -39.62
C ALA A 352 41.55 54.91 -40.90
N GLY A 353 41.37 56.21 -41.17
CA GLY A 353 40.85 56.85 -42.39
C GLY A 353 39.62 57.73 -42.07
N HIS A 354 39.65 59.06 -42.07
CA HIS A 354 40.43 59.98 -42.89
C HIS A 354 40.66 61.31 -42.16
#